data_AF-A0A2V8LAZ6-F1
#
_entry.id   AF-A0A2V8LAZ6-F1
#
_cell.length_a   1.000
_cell.length_b   1.000
_cell.length_c   1.000
_cell.angle_alpha   90.00
_cell.angle_beta   90.00
_cell.angle_gamma   90.00
#
_symmetry.space_group_name_H-M   'P 1'
#
loop_
_entity.id
_entity.type
_entity.pdbx_description
1 polymer ?
#
loop_
_entity_poly.entity_id
_entity_poly.type
_entity_poly.pdbx_seq_one_letter_code
_entity_poly.pdbx_strand_id
1 'polypeptide(L)'
;MTLAGNTRLKVWLVLVVVFVLGSITGAALTGLYRSRAGADRPEKAMHERFDKMRRELNLTDEQTKSFSAILDDTRKEYHSLRAELRPRFEEPRQKARIKIRALLTPEQQQKFDALVAQQDAQRENEQKNRR
;
A
#
# COMPACT_ATOMS: atom_id res chain seq x y z
N MET A 1 -24.97 -47.62 6.48
CA MET A 1 -24.95 -46.27 7.10
C MET A 1 -23.55 -45.68 7.01
N THR A 2 -23.44 -44.51 6.34
CA THR A 2 -22.47 -43.41 6.54
C THR A 2 -20.95 -43.67 6.51
N LEU A 3 -20.34 -43.85 5.32
CA LEU A 3 -18.90 -43.59 5.11
C LEU A 3 -18.59 -42.38 4.21
N ALA A 4 -19.60 -41.75 3.59
CA ALA A 4 -19.37 -40.68 2.59
C ALA A 4 -19.04 -39.29 3.17
N GLY A 5 -19.32 -39.04 4.46
CA GLY A 5 -19.15 -37.72 5.09
C GLY A 5 -17.69 -37.32 5.31
N ASN A 6 -16.86 -38.25 5.80
CA ASN A 6 -15.48 -37.95 6.17
C ASN A 6 -14.55 -37.74 4.97
N THR A 7 -14.79 -38.42 3.86
CA THR A 7 -13.94 -38.30 2.66
C THR A 7 -14.15 -36.95 1.97
N ARG A 8 -15.40 -36.49 1.87
CA ARG A 8 -15.73 -35.17 1.32
C ARG A 8 -15.16 -34.04 2.20
N LEU A 9 -15.25 -34.19 3.52
CA LEU A 9 -14.68 -33.24 4.48
C LEU A 9 -13.13 -33.18 4.38
N LYS A 10 -12.47 -34.34 4.25
CA LYS A 10 -11.01 -34.40 4.05
C LYS A 10 -10.57 -33.76 2.73
N VAL A 11 -11.29 -34.01 1.63
CA VAL A 11 -11.00 -33.37 0.34
C VAL A 11 -11.18 -31.85 0.41
N TRP A 12 -12.24 -31.39 1.08
CA TRP A 12 -12.46 -29.95 1.26
C TRP A 12 -11.39 -29.29 2.13
N LEU A 13 -10.94 -29.96 3.21
CA LEU A 13 -9.82 -29.52 4.04
C LEU A 13 -8.52 -29.37 3.25
N VAL A 14 -8.19 -30.36 2.41
CA VAL A 14 -6.98 -30.31 1.58
C VAL A 14 -7.04 -29.15 0.58
N LEU A 15 -8.18 -28.93 -0.07
CA LEU A 15 -8.36 -27.81 -1.00
C LEU A 15 -8.21 -26.45 -0.30
N VAL A 16 -8.79 -26.29 0.89
CA VAL A 16 -8.62 -25.07 1.69
C VAL A 16 -7.16 -24.86 2.08
N VAL A 17 -6.45 -25.92 2.48
CA VAL A 17 -5.02 -25.83 2.84
C VAL A 17 -4.17 -25.41 1.64
N VAL A 18 -4.37 -26.03 0.48
CA VAL A 18 -3.63 -25.66 -0.75
C VAL A 18 -3.95 -24.22 -1.17
N PHE A 19 -5.22 -23.81 -1.08
CA PHE A 19 -5.63 -22.44 -1.40
C PHE A 19 -5.01 -21.41 -0.44
N VAL A 20 -4.93 -21.73 0.86
CA VAL A 20 -4.30 -20.87 1.87
C VAL A 20 -2.79 -20.79 1.63
N LEU A 21 -2.12 -21.90 1.35
CA LEU A 21 -0.69 -21.92 1.03
C LEU A 21 -0.38 -21.15 -0.27
N GLY A 22 -1.21 -21.31 -1.31
CA GLY A 22 -1.13 -20.55 -2.55
C GLY A 22 -1.33 -19.05 -2.32
N SER A 23 -2.30 -18.67 -1.47
CA SER A 23 -2.57 -17.27 -1.12
C SER A 23 -1.42 -16.64 -0.33
N ILE A 24 -0.81 -17.38 0.62
CA ILE A 24 0.36 -16.94 1.38
C ILE A 24 1.55 -16.73 0.43
N THR A 25 1.80 -17.68 -0.46
CA THR A 25 2.89 -17.60 -1.44
C THR A 25 2.69 -16.44 -2.41
N GLY A 26 1.48 -16.26 -2.93
CA GLY A 26 1.12 -15.14 -3.82
C GLY A 26 1.26 -13.78 -3.13
N ALA A 27 0.86 -13.67 -1.86
CA ALA A 27 1.04 -12.45 -1.07
C ALA A 27 2.52 -12.15 -0.79
N ALA A 28 3.33 -13.17 -0.49
CA ALA A 28 4.76 -13.02 -0.27
C ALA A 28 5.52 -12.55 -1.53
N LEU A 29 5.22 -13.15 -2.70
CA LEU A 29 5.79 -12.73 -3.99
C LEU A 29 5.40 -11.30 -4.35
N THR A 30 4.12 -10.93 -4.15
CA THR A 30 3.64 -9.58 -4.44
C THR A 30 4.27 -8.55 -3.49
N GLY A 31 4.46 -8.93 -2.22
CA GLY A 31 5.15 -8.11 -1.22
C GLY A 31 6.61 -7.86 -1.58
N LEU A 32 7.35 -8.90 -1.99
CA LEU A 32 8.74 -8.78 -2.43
C LEU A 32 8.87 -7.92 -3.69
N TYR A 33 7.96 -8.09 -4.66
CA TYR A 33 7.95 -7.30 -5.90
C TYR A 33 7.66 -5.80 -5.64
N ARG A 34 6.69 -5.50 -4.77
CA ARG A 34 6.41 -4.10 -4.36
C ARG A 34 7.54 -3.49 -3.54
N SER A 35 8.20 -4.26 -2.67
CA SER A 35 9.33 -3.75 -1.87
C SER A 35 10.52 -3.33 -2.75
N ARG A 36 10.80 -4.07 -3.84
CA ARG A 36 11.84 -3.73 -4.82
C ARG A 36 11.47 -2.54 -5.71
N ALA A 37 10.19 -2.26 -5.89
CA ALA A 37 9.71 -1.16 -6.72
C ALA A 37 9.50 0.17 -5.96
N GLY A 38 9.36 0.13 -4.63
CA GLY A 38 8.80 1.25 -3.85
C GLY A 38 9.75 2.11 -3.01
N ALA A 39 11.00 1.69 -2.74
CA ALA A 39 11.80 2.33 -1.70
C ALA A 39 12.73 3.47 -2.16
N ASP A 40 13.34 3.42 -3.35
CA ASP A 40 14.41 4.36 -3.77
C ASP A 40 14.13 5.14 -5.07
N ARG A 41 12.94 5.00 -5.64
CA ARG A 41 12.62 5.55 -6.97
C ARG A 41 12.03 6.96 -7.06
N PRO A 42 11.36 7.55 -6.05
CA PRO A 42 10.63 8.78 -6.30
C PRO A 42 11.52 10.00 -6.50
N GLU A 43 12.62 10.15 -5.75
CA GLU A 43 13.54 11.28 -5.92
C GLU A 43 14.34 11.19 -7.20
N LYS A 44 14.90 10.00 -7.52
CA LYS A 44 15.63 9.79 -8.77
C LYS A 44 14.73 10.03 -9.99
N ALA A 45 13.50 9.53 -9.97
CA ALA A 45 12.54 9.75 -11.05
C ALA A 45 12.12 11.22 -11.20
N MET A 46 12.03 11.98 -10.10
CA MET A 46 11.75 13.42 -10.17
C MET A 46 12.94 14.19 -10.75
N HIS A 47 14.15 13.88 -10.32
CA HIS A 47 15.38 14.50 -10.84
C HIS A 47 15.54 14.23 -12.35
N GLU A 48 15.33 12.98 -12.77
CA GLU A 48 15.39 12.60 -14.19
C GLU A 48 14.33 13.35 -15.03
N ARG A 49 13.12 13.54 -14.50
CA ARG A 49 12.06 14.31 -15.18
C ARG A 49 12.40 15.80 -15.27
N PHE A 50 12.95 16.38 -14.21
CA PHE A 50 13.43 17.76 -14.20
C PHE A 50 14.53 17.97 -15.24
N ASP A 51 15.54 17.11 -15.24
CA ASP A 51 16.66 17.17 -16.19
C ASP A 51 16.21 17.00 -17.64
N LYS A 52 15.24 16.10 -17.87
CA LYS A 52 14.61 15.94 -19.19
C LYS A 52 13.93 17.23 -19.62
N MET A 53 13.11 17.84 -18.76
CA MET A 53 12.39 19.08 -19.07
C MET A 53 13.34 20.25 -19.32
N ARG A 54 14.41 20.37 -18.51
CA ARG A 54 15.45 21.38 -18.68
C ARG A 54 16.09 21.31 -20.07
N ARG A 55 16.43 20.09 -20.52
CA ARG A 55 17.03 19.86 -21.84
C ARG A 55 16.02 20.07 -22.98
N GLU A 56 14.83 19.49 -22.88
CA GLU A 56 13.82 19.57 -23.95
C GLU A 56 13.31 20.99 -24.19
N LEU A 57 13.23 21.81 -23.13
CA LEU A 57 12.81 23.21 -23.22
C LEU A 57 13.99 24.19 -23.40
N ASN A 58 15.23 23.69 -23.42
CA ASN A 58 16.45 24.51 -23.46
C ASN A 58 16.44 25.66 -22.43
N LEU A 59 16.08 25.35 -21.18
CA LEU A 59 15.96 26.36 -20.14
C LEU A 59 17.32 27.01 -19.85
N THR A 60 17.34 28.33 -19.75
CA THR A 60 18.51 29.06 -19.23
C THR A 60 18.73 28.74 -17.75
N ASP A 61 19.89 29.11 -17.21
CA ASP A 61 20.17 28.90 -15.78
C ASP A 61 19.19 29.66 -14.87
N GLU A 62 18.78 30.86 -15.29
CA GLU A 62 17.79 31.66 -14.55
C GLU A 62 16.40 31.03 -14.61
N GLN A 63 15.97 30.54 -15.77
CA GLN A 63 14.71 29.81 -15.92
C GLN A 63 14.72 28.49 -15.14
N THR A 64 15.84 27.78 -15.13
CA THR A 64 16.02 26.53 -14.37
C THR A 64 15.85 26.77 -12.87
N LYS A 65 16.44 27.84 -12.33
CA LYS A 65 16.27 28.23 -10.92
C LYS A 65 14.81 28.52 -10.59
N SER A 66 14.15 29.33 -11.39
CA SER A 66 12.73 29.66 -11.22
C SER A 66 11.83 28.43 -11.33
N PHE A 67 12.11 27.54 -12.28
CA PHE A 67 11.39 26.29 -12.46
C PHE A 67 11.55 25.35 -11.26
N SER A 68 12.77 25.20 -10.74
CA SER A 68 13.02 24.43 -9.50
C SER A 68 12.25 25.00 -8.32
N ALA A 69 12.26 26.32 -8.14
CA ALA A 69 11.54 26.98 -7.05
C ALA A 69 10.03 26.71 -7.10
N ILE A 70 9.42 26.78 -8.29
CA ILE A 70 7.99 26.47 -8.49
C ILE A 70 7.69 25.02 -8.09
N LEU A 71 8.52 24.07 -8.51
CA LEU A 71 8.33 22.66 -8.17
C LEU A 71 8.49 22.38 -6.68
N ASP A 72 9.45 23.04 -6.02
CA ASP A 72 9.66 22.92 -4.59
C ASP A 72 8.50 23.49 -3.78
N ASP A 73 7.97 24.66 -4.16
CA ASP A 73 6.81 25.25 -3.50
C ASP A 73 5.56 24.40 -3.72
N THR A 74 5.37 23.90 -4.95
CA THR A 74 4.30 22.93 -5.26
C THR A 74 4.43 21.67 -4.39
N ARG A 75 5.65 21.14 -4.19
CA ARG A 75 5.90 19.97 -3.33
C ARG A 75 5.51 20.27 -1.88
N LYS A 76 5.81 21.46 -1.36
CA LYS A 76 5.42 21.88 -0.01
C LYS A 76 3.90 21.98 0.13
N GLU A 77 3.21 22.55 -0.85
CA GLU A 77 1.75 22.66 -0.87
C GLU A 77 1.08 21.28 -0.89
N TYR A 78 1.56 20.36 -1.73
CA TYR A 78 1.05 18.99 -1.71
C TYR A 78 1.31 18.29 -0.37
N HIS A 79 2.46 18.56 0.25
CA HIS A 79 2.78 17.99 1.56
C HIS A 79 1.83 18.51 2.65
N SER A 80 1.56 19.81 2.69
CA SER A 80 0.63 20.41 3.66
C SER A 80 -0.81 19.91 3.44
N LEU A 81 -1.28 19.90 2.19
CA LEU A 81 -2.60 19.40 1.84
C LEU A 81 -2.77 17.93 2.24
N ARG A 82 -1.76 17.10 1.99
CA ARG A 82 -1.78 15.70 2.40
C ARG A 82 -1.82 15.56 3.92
N ALA A 83 -1.08 16.38 4.67
CA ALA A 83 -1.09 16.37 6.12
C ALA A 83 -2.48 16.73 6.69
N GLU A 84 -3.16 17.70 6.08
CA GLU A 84 -4.52 18.12 6.46
C GLU A 84 -5.58 17.07 6.11
N LEU A 85 -5.53 16.51 4.91
CA LEU A 85 -6.56 15.58 4.44
C LEU A 85 -6.42 14.17 5.04
N ARG A 86 -5.21 13.75 5.40
CA ARG A 86 -4.95 12.41 5.97
C ARG A 86 -5.89 12.02 7.12
N PRO A 87 -6.06 12.81 8.20
CA PRO A 87 -6.98 12.44 9.29
C PRO A 87 -8.43 12.30 8.83
N ARG A 88 -8.87 13.03 7.80
CA ARG A 88 -10.25 12.93 7.27
C ARG A 88 -10.55 11.55 6.67
N PHE A 89 -9.53 10.78 6.29
CA PHE A 89 -9.71 9.42 5.76
C PHE A 89 -9.72 8.34 6.84
N GLU A 90 -9.32 8.64 8.08
CA GLU A 90 -9.27 7.62 9.14
C GLU A 90 -10.65 7.22 9.63
N GLU A 91 -11.58 8.16 9.76
CA GLU A 91 -12.95 7.86 10.21
C GLU A 91 -13.69 6.94 9.22
N PRO A 92 -13.74 7.22 7.89
CA PRO A 92 -14.31 6.28 6.92
C PRO A 92 -13.65 4.90 6.94
N ARG A 93 -12.32 4.84 7.14
CA ARG A 93 -11.59 3.56 7.26
C ARG A 93 -12.04 2.76 8.46
N GLN A 94 -12.13 3.38 9.64
CA GLN A 94 -12.59 2.68 10.84
C GLN A 94 -14.05 2.21 10.70
N LYS A 95 -14.92 3.06 10.15
CA LYS A 95 -16.32 2.68 9.86
C LYS A 95 -16.39 1.48 8.92
N ALA A 96 -15.58 1.46 7.86
CA ALA A 96 -15.52 0.33 6.94
C ALA A 96 -15.02 -0.96 7.63
N ARG A 97 -13.98 -0.86 8.47
CA ARG A 97 -13.45 -2.00 9.24
C ARG A 97 -14.50 -2.62 10.16
N ILE A 98 -15.26 -1.79 10.87
CA ILE A 98 -16.34 -2.26 11.76
C ILE A 98 -17.40 -3.01 10.95
N LYS A 99 -17.85 -2.42 9.84
CA LYS A 99 -18.85 -3.06 8.96
C LYS A 99 -18.35 -4.38 8.39
N ILE A 100 -17.10 -4.45 7.94
CA ILE A 100 -16.51 -5.68 7.42
C ILE A 100 -16.42 -6.72 8.52
N ARG A 101 -15.91 -6.34 9.71
CA ARG A 101 -15.76 -7.26 10.85
C ARG A 101 -17.08 -7.90 11.26
N ALA A 102 -18.17 -7.14 11.22
CA ALA A 102 -19.51 -7.64 11.55
C ALA A 102 -20.01 -8.75 10.62
N LEU A 103 -19.45 -8.89 9.41
CA LEU A 103 -19.79 -9.93 8.45
C LEU A 103 -18.97 -11.23 8.62
N LEU A 104 -17.96 -11.20 9.49
CA LEU A 104 -16.97 -12.27 9.62
C LEU A 104 -17.27 -13.19 10.80
N THR A 105 -16.97 -14.49 10.64
CA THR A 105 -16.98 -15.44 11.75
C THR A 105 -15.88 -15.10 12.77
N PRO A 106 -15.95 -15.60 14.03
CA PRO A 106 -14.93 -15.33 15.04
C PRO A 106 -13.50 -15.64 14.57
N GLU A 107 -13.30 -16.74 13.85
CA GLU A 107 -11.99 -17.16 13.33
C GLU A 107 -11.52 -16.22 12.21
N GLN A 108 -12.44 -15.78 11.35
CA GLN A 108 -12.14 -14.82 10.29
C GLN A 108 -11.83 -13.43 10.84
N GLN A 109 -12.48 -13.02 11.93
CA GLN A 109 -12.19 -11.75 12.61
C GLN A 109 -10.75 -11.70 13.12
N GLN A 110 -10.27 -12.78 13.74
CA GLN A 110 -8.88 -12.85 14.22
C GLN A 110 -7.88 -12.68 13.06
N LYS A 111 -8.13 -13.33 11.92
CA LYS A 111 -7.30 -13.17 10.72
C LYS A 111 -7.38 -11.76 10.14
N PHE A 112 -8.58 -11.17 10.10
CA PHE A 112 -8.79 -9.82 9.62
C PHE A 112 -8.05 -8.78 10.48
N ASP A 113 -8.09 -8.92 11.79
CA ASP A 113 -7.39 -8.04 12.73
C ASP A 113 -5.88 -8.06 12.53
N ALA A 114 -5.30 -9.24 12.34
CA ALA A 114 -3.88 -9.39 12.04
C ALA A 114 -3.48 -8.70 10.73
N LEU A 115 -4.31 -8.85 9.68
CA LEU A 115 -4.08 -8.18 8.40
C LEU A 115 -4.18 -6.65 8.51
N VAL A 116 -5.17 -6.15 9.26
CA VAL A 116 -5.35 -4.73 9.52
C VAL A 116 -4.15 -4.16 10.28
N ALA A 117 -3.71 -4.84 11.33
CA ALA A 117 -2.54 -4.42 12.13
C ALA A 117 -1.26 -4.37 11.28
N GLN A 118 -1.03 -5.37 10.42
CA GLN A 118 0.11 -5.36 9.50
C GLN A 118 0.05 -4.16 8.53
N GLN A 119 -1.11 -3.86 7.99
CA GLN A 119 -1.30 -2.71 7.09
C GLN A 119 -1.17 -1.36 7.79
N ASP A 120 -1.57 -1.26 9.06
CA ASP A 120 -1.37 -0.06 9.88
C ASP A 120 0.12 0.17 10.13
N ALA A 121 0.85 -0.87 10.56
CA ALA A 121 2.29 -0.80 10.79
C ALA A 121 3.08 -0.42 9.52
N GLN A 122 2.72 -0.98 8.35
CA GLN A 122 3.33 -0.60 7.07
C GLN A 122 3.09 0.88 6.74
N ARG A 123 1.86 1.37 6.93
CA ARG A 123 1.53 2.78 6.70
C ARG A 123 2.27 3.72 7.63
N GLU A 124 2.43 3.36 8.89
CA GLU A 124 3.24 4.15 9.84
C GLU A 124 4.70 4.20 9.43
N ASN A 125 5.26 3.07 8.96
CA ASN A 125 6.64 3.02 8.48
C ASN A 125 6.83 3.88 7.22
N GLU A 126 5.90 3.78 6.25
CA GLU A 126 5.91 4.67 5.07
C GLU A 126 5.75 6.15 5.44
N GLN A 127 5.07 6.47 6.53
CA GLN A 127 4.98 7.85 7.01
C GLN A 127 6.29 8.32 7.63
N LYS A 128 6.97 7.47 8.40
CA LYS A 128 8.28 7.78 8.98
C LYS A 128 9.33 7.99 7.90
N ASN A 129 9.36 7.15 6.88
CA ASN A 129 10.31 7.26 5.76
C ASN A 129 10.07 8.49 4.85
N ARG A 130 8.92 9.15 4.95
CA ARG A 130 8.57 10.33 4.15
C ARG A 130 8.71 11.64 4.94
N ARG A 131 9.00 11.60 6.24
CA ARG A 131 9.28 12.74 7.10
C ARG A 131 10.79 12.94 7.19
#